data_AF-A0A2S9GR83-F1
#
_entry.id   AF-A0A2S9GR83-F1
#
_cell.length_a   1.000
_cell.length_b   1.000
_cell.length_c   1.000
_cell.angle_alpha   90.00
_cell.angle_beta   90.00
_cell.angle_gamma   90.00
#
_symmetry.space_group_name_H-M   'P 1'
#
loop_
_entity.id
_entity.type
_entity.pdbx_description
1 polymer ?
#
loop_
_entity_poly.entity_id
_entity_poly.type
_entity_poly.pdbx_seq_one_letter_code
_entity_poly.pdbx_strand_id
1 'polypeptide(L)' 'MMPGMDGFGLLRRLRADGIDAPALFLTARDSLQDKIAGLTLGGDDYVTKPFSLEEVVARLRVVLRRSGG' A
#
# COMPACT_ATOMS: atom_id res chain seq x y z
N MET A 1 -4.40 -0.03 12.79
CA MET A 1 -3.13 0.64 13.13
C MET A 1 -2.22 -0.42 13.72
N MET A 2 -0.94 -0.44 13.34
CA MET A 2 0.02 -1.33 14.00
C MET A 2 0.53 -0.63 15.28
N PRO A 3 0.85 -1.36 16.35
CA PRO A 3 1.44 -0.76 17.55
C PRO A 3 2.79 -0.09 17.20
N GLY A 4 2.97 1.17 17.61
CA GLY A 4 4.24 1.89 17.51
C GLY A 4 4.55 2.57 16.17
N MET A 5 3.93 2.18 15.06
CA MET A 5 4.13 2.80 13.74
C MET A 5 2.92 2.58 12.83
N ASP A 6 2.51 3.58 12.05
CA ASP A 6 1.49 3.38 11.02
C ASP A 6 2.11 2.82 9.72
N GLY A 7 1.26 2.32 8.81
CA GLY A 7 1.74 1.73 7.56
C GLY A 7 2.52 2.70 6.69
N PHE A 8 2.22 4.00 6.76
CA PHE A 8 2.90 5.04 5.99
C PHE A 8 4.32 5.28 6.50
N GLY A 9 4.49 5.35 7.82
CA GLY A 9 5.79 5.44 8.47
C GLY A 9 6.68 4.25 8.12
N LEU A 10 6.11 3.05 8.08
CA LEU A 10 6.82 1.84 7.66
C LEU A 10 7.27 1.92 6.21
N LEU A 11 6.37 2.30 5.28
CA LEU A 11 6.73 2.42 3.86
C LEU A 11 7.84 3.47 3.67
N ARG A 12 7.74 4.63 4.32
CA ARG A 12 8.77 5.67 4.25
C ARG A 12 10.13 5.15 4.75
N ARG A 13 10.13 4.35 5.82
CA ARG A 13 11.36 3.74 6.35
C ARG A 13 11.96 2.73 5.36
N LEU A 14 11.15 1.85 4.78
CA LEU A 14 11.60 0.87 3.79
C LEU A 14 12.23 1.54 2.57
N ARG A 15 11.61 2.60 2.04
CA ARG A 15 12.17 3.40 0.93
C ARG A 15 13.48 4.08 1.32
N ALA A 16 13.57 4.64 2.53
CA ALA A 16 14.81 5.23 3.03
C ALA A 16 15.94 4.20 3.21
N ASP A 17 15.59 2.94 3.50
CA ASP A 17 16.52 1.81 3.57
C ASP A 17 16.83 1.19 2.18
N GLY A 18 16.35 1.81 1.08
CA GLY A 18 16.61 1.37 -0.30
C GLY A 18 15.77 0.19 -0.77
N ILE A 19 14.70 -0.15 -0.04
CA ILE A 19 13.78 -1.24 -0.39
C ILE A 19 12.66 -0.68 -1.26
N ASP A 20 12.75 -0.92 -2.57
CA ASP A 20 11.78 -0.46 -3.58
C ASP A 20 10.75 -1.52 -3.99
N ALA A 21 10.49 -2.51 -3.12
CA ALA A 21 9.47 -3.52 -3.35
C ALA A 21 8.07 -2.87 -3.48
N PRO A 22 7.19 -3.39 -4.36
CA PRO A 22 5.84 -2.85 -4.49
C PRO A 22 5.03 -3.01 -3.20
N ALA A 23 4.24 -1.99 -2.87
CA ALA A 23 3.49 -1.90 -1.62
C ALA A 23 1.98 -1.73 -1.87
N LEU A 24 1.19 -2.60 -1.24
CA LEU A 24 -0.28 -2.57 -1.24
C LEU A 24 -0.78 -2.23 0.17
N PHE A 25 -1.49 -1.12 0.33
CA PHE A 25 -2.09 -0.75 1.61
C PHE A 25 -3.45 -1.42 1.81
N LEU A 26 -3.63 -2.09 2.95
CA LEU A 26 -4.89 -2.72 3.36
C LEU A 26 -5.42 -2.04 4.64
N THR A 27 -6.53 -1.30 4.55
CA THR A 27 -6.92 -0.42 5.67
C THR A 27 -8.43 -0.26 5.81
N ALA A 28 -8.89 -0.04 7.05
CA ALA A 28 -10.27 0.30 7.34
C ALA A 28 -10.56 1.81 7.22
N ARG A 29 -9.54 2.63 6.93
CA ARG A 29 -9.70 4.07 6.73
C ARG A 29 -10.20 4.34 5.33
N ASP A 30 -11.36 4.98 5.24
CA ASP A 30 -12.10 5.27 4.01
C ASP A 30 -11.91 6.72 3.53
N SER A 31 -11.16 7.54 4.28
CA SER A 31 -10.97 8.94 3.92
C SER A 31 -10.15 9.07 2.63
N LEU A 32 -10.62 9.92 1.71
CA LEU A 32 -9.93 10.23 0.46
C LEU A 32 -8.51 10.77 0.72
N GLN A 33 -8.32 11.49 1.82
CA GLN A 33 -7.02 12.03 2.24
C GLN A 33 -6.02 10.93 2.61
N ASP A 34 -6.45 9.87 3.30
CA ASP A 34 -5.59 8.72 3.61
C ASP A 34 -5.16 7.97 2.33
N LYS A 35 -6.05 7.84 1.34
CA LYS A 35 -5.74 7.26 0.03
C LYS A 35 -4.70 8.06 -0.73
N ILE A 36 -4.89 9.39 -0.82
CA ILE A 36 -3.97 10.28 -1.53
C ILE A 36 -2.59 10.24 -0.87
N ALA A 37 -2.52 10.34 0.46
CA ALA A 37 -1.25 10.28 1.19
C ALA A 37 -0.49 8.97 0.94
N GLY A 38 -1.19 7.82 0.94
CA GLY A 38 -0.57 6.53 0.66
C GLY A 38 0.02 6.38 -0.73
N LEU A 39 -0.68 6.90 -1.75
CA LEU A 39 -0.21 6.87 -3.14
C LEU A 39 0.95 7.85 -3.37
N THR A 40 0.89 9.05 -2.78
CA THR A 40 1.96 10.05 -2.90
C THR A 40 3.26 9.63 -2.21
N LEU A 41 3.20 8.79 -1.17
CA LEU A 41 4.38 8.26 -0.47
C LEU A 41 5.06 7.08 -1.18
N GLY A 42 4.63 6.73 -2.40
CA GLY A 42 5.19 5.62 -3.18
C GLY A 42 4.52 4.28 -2.90
N GLY A 43 3.26 4.30 -2.44
CA GLY A 43 2.39 3.13 -2.44
C GLY A 43 1.84 2.87 -3.84
N ASP A 44 1.85 1.62 -4.26
CA ASP A 44 1.45 1.24 -5.62
C ASP A 44 -0.06 1.07 -5.77
N ASP A 45 -0.75 0.68 -4.69
CA ASP A 45 -2.22 0.58 -4.65
C ASP A 45 -2.75 0.60 -3.20
N TYR A 46 -4.06 0.79 -3.05
CA TYR A 46 -4.76 0.95 -1.78
C TYR A 46 -6.12 0.23 -1.81
N VAL A 47 -6.38 -0.63 -0.82
CA VAL A 47 -7.63 -1.40 -0.67
C VAL A 47 -8.26 -1.14 0.69
N THR A 48 -9.53 -0.76 0.65
CA THR A 48 -10.36 -0.55 1.84
C THR A 48 -10.93 -1.88 2.35
N LYS A 49 -10.94 -2.08 3.67
CA LYS A 49 -11.67 -3.18 4.33
C LYS A 49 -13.17 -2.83 4.42
N PRO A 50 -14.07 -3.83 4.31
CA PRO A 50 -13.79 -5.24 4.01
C PRO A 50 -13.44 -5.46 2.53
N PHE A 51 -12.56 -6.42 2.26
CA PHE A 51 -12.17 -6.84 0.92
C PHE A 51 -12.27 -8.35 0.77
N SER A 52 -12.41 -8.84 -0.46
CA SER A 52 -12.25 -10.27 -0.75
C SER A 52 -10.77 -10.60 -1.01
N LEU A 53 -10.39 -11.86 -0.81
CA LEU A 53 -9.03 -12.30 -1.10
C LEU A 53 -8.74 -12.23 -2.61
N GLU A 54 -9.73 -12.53 -3.43
CA GLU A 54 -9.65 -12.46 -4.90
C GLU A 54 -9.35 -11.04 -5.37
N GLU A 55 -9.97 -10.01 -4.76
CA GLU A 55 -9.66 -8.61 -5.06
C GLU A 55 -8.20 -8.28 -4.77
N VAL A 56 -7.71 -8.66 -3.59
CA VAL A 56 -6.32 -8.43 -3.18
C VAL A 56 -5.34 -9.11 -4.13
N VAL A 57 -5.60 -10.37 -4.50
CA VAL A 57 -4.77 -11.13 -5.44
C VAL A 57 -4.77 -10.48 -6.83
N ALA A 58 -5.93 -10.04 -7.32
CA ALA A 58 -6.04 -9.36 -8.62
C ALA A 58 -5.23 -8.06 -8.65
N ARG A 59 -5.30 -7.26 -7.59
CA ARG A 59 -4.55 -6.00 -7.46
C ARG A 59 -3.04 -6.24 -7.35
N LEU A 60 -2.61 -7.20 -6.54
CA LEU A 60 -1.20 -7.59 -6.46
C LEU A 60 -0.64 -7.98 -7.83
N ARG A 61 -1.38 -8.75 -8.63
CA ARG A 61 -0.97 -9.11 -10.01
C ARG A 61 -0.83 -7.89 -10.92
N VAL A 62 -1.62 -6.83 -10.72
CA VAL A 62 -1.51 -5.58 -11.49
C VAL A 62 -0.27 -4.80 -11.05
N VAL A 63 -0.07 -4.66 -9.75
CA VAL A 63 1.09 -3.97 -9.15
C VAL A 63 2.40 -4.63 -9.61
N LEU A 64 2.52 -5.95 -9.49
CA LEU A 64 3.71 -6.70 -9.90
C LEU A 64 4.02 -6.61 -11.40
N ARG A 65 2.99 -6.49 -12.25
CA ARG A 65 3.17 -6.30 -13.69
C ARG A 65 3.74 -4.93 -14.05
N ARG A 66 3.48 -3.90 -13.25
CA ARG A 66 3.98 -2.54 -13.48
C ARG A 66 5.42 -2.34 -12.99
N SER A 67 5.84 -3.09 -11.98
CA SER A 67 7.17 -3.02 -11.40
C SER A 67 8.25 -3.83 -12.15
N GLY A 68 7.85 -4.70 -13.08
CA GLY A 68 8.75 -5.52 -13.89
C GLY A 68 8.84 -5.10 -15.36
N GLY A 69 8.31 -3.90 -15.70
CA GLY A 69 8.43 -3.27 -17.02
C GLY A 69 9.52 -2.23 -17.06
#